data_AF-A0A931H274-F1
#
_entry.id   AF-A0A931H274-F1
#
_cell.length_a   1.000
_cell.length_b   1.000
_cell.length_c   1.000
_cell.angle_alpha   90.00
_cell.angle_beta   90.00
_cell.angle_gamma   90.00
#
_symmetry.space_group_name_H-M   'P 1'
#
loop_
_entity.id
_entity.type
_entity.pdbx_description
1 polymer ?
#
loop_
_entity_poly.entity_id
_entity_poly.type
_entity_poly.pdbx_seq_one_letter_code
_entity_poly.pdbx_strand_id
1 'polypeptide(L)'
;MQTVAQQTINLTSANDTYTIGAGNFQINGLGGDDTITTGSGSNLVVTRAGNDTITTGGGADVIQGGDGNNTVNAGDGTNAVTTGTGNDTLTTGSGNDVIVSGAGNDIIRSGAGADLITSGAGNDSIDLGVDSVLDRVIFAKSAALNGNDVITGFTTGIDKLDLNAMTSQHAATLVQGNLTVHAGNVYFLASGLSSAADSAVASAALIEAGAHWTNGQAGTVAFFVVADDNSSAVYQYIEAGGAGITLGELTLMGTVDHAVSTGDLAF
;
A
#
# COMPACT_ATOMS: atom_id res chain seq x y z
N MET A 1 -21.22 1.37 32.27
CA MET A 1 -19.91 1.07 31.67
C MET A 1 -18.88 1.80 32.50
N GLN A 2 -18.07 1.08 33.28
CA GLN A 2 -16.92 1.66 33.97
C GLN A 2 -15.82 1.82 32.92
N THR A 3 -15.49 3.05 32.55
CA THR A 3 -14.25 3.35 31.85
C THR A 3 -13.13 3.10 32.85
N VAL A 4 -12.34 2.04 32.62
CA VAL A 4 -11.06 1.88 33.33
C VAL A 4 -10.21 3.08 32.89
N ALA A 5 -9.78 3.92 33.84
CA ALA A 5 -8.93 5.06 33.52
C ALA A 5 -7.64 4.55 32.85
N GLN A 6 -7.31 5.07 31.66
CA GLN A 6 -6.00 4.85 31.05
C GLN A 6 -4.92 5.32 32.03
N GLN A 7 -3.90 4.50 32.26
CA GLN A 7 -2.76 4.91 33.07
C GLN A 7 -1.83 5.76 32.20
N THR A 8 -1.63 7.02 32.58
CA THR A 8 -0.69 7.92 31.90
C THR A 8 0.73 7.73 32.43
N ILE A 9 1.68 7.56 31.53
CA ILE A 9 3.11 7.42 31.76
C ILE A 9 3.80 8.52 30.95
N ASN A 10 4.63 9.32 31.60
CA ASN A 10 5.47 10.31 30.94
C ASN A 10 6.92 9.88 31.09
N LEU A 11 7.60 9.69 29.96
CA LEU A 11 9.03 9.49 29.88
C LEU A 11 9.74 10.86 29.87
N THR A 12 11.04 10.86 29.63
CA THR A 12 11.87 12.07 29.59
C THR A 12 12.15 12.48 28.15
N SER A 13 12.61 13.71 27.91
CA SER A 13 13.01 14.13 26.55
C SER A 13 14.36 13.56 26.10
N ALA A 14 14.79 12.44 26.69
CA ALA A 14 16.04 11.75 26.40
C ALA A 14 15.69 10.32 26.02
N ASN A 15 16.63 9.60 25.42
CA ASN A 15 16.38 8.23 24.97
C ASN A 15 15.95 7.33 26.13
N ASP A 16 14.69 6.88 26.09
CA ASP A 16 14.11 6.02 27.10
C ASP A 16 13.88 4.60 26.58
N THR A 17 13.88 3.63 27.49
CA THR A 17 13.45 2.26 27.20
C THR A 17 12.37 1.87 28.20
N TYR A 18 11.16 1.66 27.70
CA TYR A 18 10.00 1.41 28.53
C TYR A 18 9.23 0.18 28.07
N THR A 19 8.95 -0.74 28.98
CA THR A 19 8.17 -1.94 28.72
C THR A 19 7.09 -2.10 29.78
N ILE A 20 5.84 -2.26 29.33
CA ILE A 20 4.69 -2.55 30.18
C ILE A 20 3.88 -3.69 29.58
N GLY A 21 3.22 -4.48 30.44
CA GLY A 21 2.41 -5.63 30.02
C GLY A 21 1.06 -5.24 29.44
N ALA A 22 0.07 -6.14 29.56
CA ALA A 22 -1.28 -5.88 29.09
C ALA A 22 -2.00 -4.81 29.92
N GLY A 23 -2.83 -4.01 29.27
CA GLY A 23 -3.61 -2.92 29.86
C GLY A 23 -3.82 -1.78 28.86
N ASN A 24 -4.57 -0.75 29.28
CA ASN A 24 -4.80 0.43 28.46
C ASN A 24 -3.90 1.56 28.97
N PHE A 25 -2.87 1.92 28.20
CA PHE A 25 -1.88 2.91 28.61
C PHE A 25 -1.92 4.15 27.73
N GLN A 26 -1.54 5.29 28.32
CA GLN A 26 -1.14 6.47 27.57
C GLN A 26 0.32 6.73 27.87
N ILE A 27 1.20 6.66 26.87
CA ILE A 27 2.64 6.85 27.01
C ILE A 27 3.07 8.06 26.20
N ASN A 28 3.75 9.00 26.87
CA ASN A 28 4.34 10.17 26.22
C ASN A 28 5.88 10.08 26.32
N GLY A 29 6.56 9.94 25.18
CA GLY A 29 8.03 9.93 25.05
C GLY A 29 8.65 11.28 25.37
N LEU A 30 8.11 12.37 24.81
CA LEU A 30 8.62 13.75 24.96
C LEU A 30 9.89 14.05 24.12
N GLY A 31 10.30 13.13 23.25
CA GLY A 31 11.41 13.23 22.31
C GLY A 31 12.64 12.44 22.77
N GLY A 32 13.69 12.39 21.94
CA GLY A 32 14.78 11.43 22.11
C GLY A 32 14.49 10.16 21.31
N ASP A 33 15.49 9.28 21.14
CA ASP A 33 15.26 7.99 20.46
C ASP A 33 14.72 6.98 21.49
N ASP A 34 13.41 6.77 21.49
CA ASP A 34 12.74 5.93 22.49
C ASP A 34 12.53 4.49 22.01
N THR A 35 12.54 3.54 22.94
CA THR A 35 12.08 2.17 22.73
C THR A 35 10.91 1.87 23.66
N ILE A 36 9.70 1.78 23.11
CA ILE A 36 8.47 1.60 23.86
C ILE A 36 7.81 0.29 23.45
N THR A 37 7.54 -0.56 24.44
CA THR A 37 6.76 -1.79 24.24
C THR A 37 5.59 -1.83 25.22
N THR A 38 4.38 -1.89 24.71
CA THR A 38 3.18 -2.24 25.49
C THR A 38 2.76 -3.68 25.18
N GLY A 39 1.88 -4.23 26.02
CA GLY A 39 1.17 -5.46 25.73
C GLY A 39 -0.23 -5.18 25.20
N SER A 40 -1.04 -6.23 25.15
CA SER A 40 -2.42 -6.12 24.66
C SER A 40 -3.27 -5.11 25.44
N GLY A 41 -4.25 -4.52 24.76
CA GLY A 41 -5.11 -3.45 25.27
C GLY A 41 -5.17 -2.30 24.28
N SER A 42 -5.92 -1.25 24.60
CA SER A 42 -5.99 -0.05 23.78
C SER A 42 -5.04 1.01 24.32
N ASN A 43 -3.93 1.20 23.62
CA ASN A 43 -2.84 2.08 23.99
C ASN A 43 -2.82 3.36 23.16
N LEU A 44 -2.35 4.45 23.76
CA LEU A 44 -2.01 5.70 23.09
C LEU A 44 -0.52 5.96 23.32
N VAL A 45 0.29 5.93 22.26
CA VAL A 45 1.74 6.18 22.34
C VAL A 45 2.07 7.43 21.52
N VAL A 46 2.76 8.39 22.12
CA VAL A 46 3.20 9.63 21.46
C VAL A 46 4.66 9.90 21.80
N THR A 47 5.59 9.70 20.87
CA THR A 47 7.04 9.85 21.12
C THR A 47 7.60 11.21 20.72
N ARG A 48 7.10 11.79 19.63
CA ARG A 48 7.39 13.13 19.09
C ARG A 48 8.58 13.19 18.13
N ALA A 49 9.79 13.37 18.63
CA ALA A 49 10.95 13.65 17.79
C ALA A 49 12.10 12.75 18.20
N GLY A 50 12.68 12.03 17.26
CA GLY A 50 13.65 10.99 17.52
C GLY A 50 13.38 9.77 16.65
N ASN A 51 14.34 8.86 16.58
CA ASN A 51 14.18 7.60 15.85
C ASN A 51 13.58 6.56 16.81
N ASP A 52 12.26 6.49 16.86
CA ASP A 52 11.57 5.72 17.88
C ASP A 52 11.29 4.28 17.42
N THR A 53 11.39 3.34 18.34
CA THR A 53 10.93 1.96 18.17
C THR A 53 9.72 1.71 19.05
N ILE A 54 8.55 1.50 18.44
CA ILE A 54 7.27 1.38 19.13
C ILE A 54 6.65 0.02 18.82
N THR A 55 6.23 -0.71 19.86
CA THR A 55 5.47 -1.96 19.72
C THR A 55 4.28 -1.97 20.66
N THR A 56 3.04 -2.06 20.16
CA THR A 56 1.84 -1.98 21.03
C THR A 56 1.09 -3.28 21.27
N GLY A 57 1.28 -4.30 20.44
CA GLY A 57 0.75 -5.64 20.68
C GLY A 57 -0.66 -5.82 20.14
N GLY A 58 -1.57 -6.41 20.90
CA GLY A 58 -2.93 -6.67 20.41
C GLY A 58 -3.95 -5.67 20.96
N GLY A 59 -4.79 -5.07 20.13
CA GLY A 59 -5.84 -4.15 20.57
C GLY A 59 -6.05 -3.00 19.60
N ALA A 60 -6.93 -2.06 19.93
CA ALA A 60 -7.09 -0.86 19.12
C ALA A 60 -6.16 0.23 19.64
N ASP A 61 -5.00 0.38 19.00
CA ASP A 61 -3.94 1.30 19.41
C ASP A 61 -3.90 2.57 18.58
N VAL A 62 -3.45 3.67 19.19
CA VAL A 62 -3.18 4.95 18.53
C VAL A 62 -1.71 5.30 18.74
N ILE A 63 -0.95 5.41 17.66
CA ILE A 63 0.50 5.62 17.69
C ILE A 63 0.85 6.89 16.91
N GLN A 64 1.58 7.80 17.56
CA GLN A 64 2.16 8.99 16.96
C GLN A 64 3.68 8.98 17.19
N GLY A 65 4.43 8.53 16.18
CA GLY A 65 5.90 8.55 16.18
C GLY A 65 6.42 9.98 16.10
N GLY A 66 5.93 10.75 15.13
CA GLY A 66 6.43 12.09 14.83
C GLY A 66 7.84 12.05 14.22
N ASP A 67 8.49 13.20 14.07
CA ASP A 67 9.70 13.35 13.24
C ASP A 67 10.85 12.40 13.64
N GLY A 68 11.48 11.75 12.66
CA GLY A 68 12.61 10.83 12.80
C GLY A 68 12.38 9.56 11.99
N ASN A 69 13.37 8.68 11.92
CA ASN A 69 13.21 7.38 11.24
C ASN A 69 12.63 6.39 12.25
N ASN A 70 11.32 6.21 12.25
CA ASN A 70 10.62 5.38 13.24
C ASN A 70 10.47 3.94 12.77
N THR A 71 10.45 3.01 13.72
CA THR A 71 10.04 1.62 13.52
C THR A 71 8.81 1.34 14.39
N VAL A 72 7.66 1.12 13.77
CA VAL A 72 6.38 0.91 14.46
C VAL A 72 5.81 -0.46 14.14
N ASN A 73 5.49 -1.23 15.17
CA ASN A 73 4.71 -2.46 15.09
C ASN A 73 3.46 -2.33 15.97
N ALA A 74 2.32 -2.03 15.37
CA ALA A 74 1.07 -1.88 16.12
C ALA A 74 0.50 -3.24 16.58
N GLY A 75 0.80 -4.33 15.86
CA GLY A 75 0.26 -5.67 16.11
C GLY A 75 -1.26 -5.76 15.86
N ASP A 76 -1.87 -6.90 16.18
CA ASP A 76 -3.26 -7.18 15.78
C ASP A 76 -4.29 -6.21 16.39
N GLY A 77 -5.25 -5.76 15.60
CA GLY A 77 -6.40 -4.96 16.01
C GLY A 77 -6.64 -3.79 15.06
N THR A 78 -7.60 -2.92 15.38
CA THR A 78 -7.86 -1.72 14.55
C THR A 78 -7.00 -0.58 15.05
N ASN A 79 -5.91 -0.30 14.34
CA ASN A 79 -4.89 0.63 14.75
C ASN A 79 -4.95 1.94 13.96
N ALA A 80 -4.48 3.03 14.59
CA ALA A 80 -4.24 4.30 13.92
C ALA A 80 -2.78 4.72 14.13
N VAL A 81 -1.99 4.75 13.07
CA VAL A 81 -0.55 5.00 13.11
C VAL A 81 -0.19 6.25 12.30
N THR A 82 0.63 7.13 12.89
CA THR A 82 1.18 8.30 12.21
C THR A 82 2.65 8.50 12.57
N THR A 83 3.56 8.61 11.59
CA THR A 83 5.01 8.75 11.83
C THR A 83 5.66 10.02 11.29
N GLY A 84 4.97 10.88 10.56
CA GLY A 84 5.41 12.25 10.36
C GLY A 84 6.50 12.40 9.30
N THR A 85 7.71 12.82 9.65
CA THR A 85 8.81 12.99 8.68
C THR A 85 9.96 12.05 8.99
N GLY A 86 10.65 11.53 7.99
CA GLY A 86 11.73 10.56 8.13
C GLY A 86 11.44 9.33 7.28
N ASN A 87 12.40 8.42 7.17
CA ASN A 87 12.16 7.15 6.49
C ASN A 87 11.66 6.14 7.52
N ASP A 88 10.36 5.91 7.55
CA ASP A 88 9.71 5.09 8.56
C ASP A 88 9.53 3.64 8.11
N THR A 89 9.43 2.72 9.07
CA THR A 89 9.02 1.33 8.84
C THR A 89 7.81 1.00 9.70
N LEU A 90 6.67 0.75 9.07
CA LEU A 90 5.37 0.55 9.72
C LEU A 90 4.88 -0.87 9.49
N THR A 91 4.35 -1.50 10.53
CA THR A 91 3.62 -2.76 10.46
C THR A 91 2.39 -2.67 11.36
N THR A 92 1.18 -2.79 10.80
CA THR A 92 -0.06 -2.66 11.58
C THR A 92 -0.82 -3.95 11.80
N GLY A 93 -0.46 -5.04 11.11
CA GLY A 93 -0.86 -6.39 11.53
C GLY A 93 -2.18 -6.83 10.91
N SER A 94 -3.15 -7.23 11.73
CA SER A 94 -4.48 -7.62 11.24
C SER A 94 -5.54 -6.69 11.80
N GLY A 95 -6.55 -6.35 11.02
CA GLY A 95 -7.58 -5.39 11.40
C GLY A 95 -7.78 -4.36 10.30
N ASN A 96 -8.71 -3.43 10.50
CA ASN A 96 -8.90 -2.33 9.57
C ASN A 96 -8.11 -1.13 10.07
N ASP A 97 -6.92 -0.92 9.54
CA ASP A 97 -5.98 0.07 10.05
C ASP A 97 -6.07 1.41 9.32
N VAL A 98 -5.61 2.46 10.00
CA VAL A 98 -5.42 3.79 9.42
C VAL A 98 -3.95 4.17 9.56
N ILE A 99 -3.27 4.35 8.44
CA ILE A 99 -1.83 4.58 8.37
C ILE A 99 -1.56 5.93 7.68
N VAL A 100 -0.74 6.77 8.31
CA VAL A 100 -0.21 8.00 7.71
C VAL A 100 1.30 8.04 7.94
N SER A 101 2.11 7.62 6.96
CA SER A 101 3.56 7.59 7.16
C SER A 101 4.17 8.99 7.06
N GLY A 102 3.84 9.73 6.00
CA GLY A 102 4.07 11.17 5.94
C GLY A 102 5.12 11.56 4.90
N ALA A 103 6.28 12.09 5.29
CA ALA A 103 7.30 12.52 4.33
C ALA A 103 8.60 11.75 4.55
N GLY A 104 9.16 11.20 3.48
CA GLY A 104 10.33 10.33 3.52
C GLY A 104 10.08 9.10 2.66
N ASN A 105 11.06 8.21 2.58
CA ASN A 105 10.90 6.96 1.84
C ASN A 105 10.46 5.87 2.82
N ASP A 106 9.15 5.62 2.88
CA ASP A 106 8.56 4.79 3.92
C ASP A 106 8.37 3.34 3.48
N ILE A 107 8.43 2.40 4.42
CA ILE A 107 8.06 1.01 4.23
C ILE A 107 6.81 0.72 5.06
N ILE A 108 5.70 0.41 4.39
CA ILE A 108 4.40 0.20 5.03
C ILE A 108 3.97 -1.25 4.83
N ARG A 109 3.69 -1.96 5.92
CA ARG A 109 3.05 -3.27 5.92
C ARG A 109 1.72 -3.19 6.65
N SER A 110 0.64 -3.01 5.93
CA SER A 110 -0.66 -2.83 6.59
C SER A 110 -1.19 -4.17 7.11
N GLY A 111 -1.10 -5.21 6.28
CA GLY A 111 -1.47 -6.56 6.65
C GLY A 111 -2.95 -6.83 6.41
N ALA A 112 -3.53 -7.81 7.10
CA ALA A 112 -4.85 -8.32 6.72
C ALA A 112 -5.99 -7.40 7.18
N GLY A 113 -6.95 -7.13 6.32
CA GLY A 113 -8.16 -6.35 6.63
C GLY A 113 -8.30 -5.19 5.67
N ALA A 114 -9.27 -4.31 5.91
CA ALA A 114 -9.53 -3.18 5.03
C ALA A 114 -8.83 -1.93 5.53
N ASP A 115 -7.71 -1.59 4.91
CA ASP A 115 -6.80 -0.55 5.39
C ASP A 115 -6.94 0.78 4.65
N LEU A 116 -6.76 1.88 5.38
CA LEU A 116 -6.62 3.21 4.81
C LEU A 116 -5.18 3.70 4.97
N ILE A 117 -4.46 3.77 3.86
CA ILE A 117 -3.04 4.14 3.84
C ILE A 117 -2.87 5.50 3.19
N THR A 118 -2.14 6.39 3.84
CA THR A 118 -1.65 7.65 3.29
C THR A 118 -0.13 7.65 3.37
N SER A 119 0.55 7.30 2.27
CA SER A 119 2.01 7.19 2.27
C SER A 119 2.66 8.58 2.28
N GLY A 120 2.10 9.51 1.52
CA GLY A 120 2.51 10.91 1.56
C GLY A 120 3.57 11.21 0.51
N ALA A 121 4.71 11.76 0.90
CA ALA A 121 5.72 12.27 -0.04
C ALA A 121 7.05 11.53 0.10
N GLY A 122 7.51 10.91 -0.97
CA GLY A 122 8.80 10.25 -1.05
C GLY A 122 8.70 9.06 -1.98
N ASN A 123 9.61 8.10 -1.85
CA ASN A 123 9.55 6.80 -2.54
C ASN A 123 9.12 5.74 -1.53
N ASP A 124 7.82 5.52 -1.47
CA ASP A 124 7.20 4.64 -0.49
C ASP A 124 7.04 3.23 -1.05
N SER A 125 7.20 2.22 -0.19
CA SER A 125 6.97 0.81 -0.50
C SER A 125 5.85 0.29 0.38
N ILE A 126 4.74 -0.11 -0.23
CA ILE A 126 3.54 -0.57 0.47
C ILE A 126 3.34 -2.05 0.23
N ASP A 127 3.11 -2.83 1.28
CA ASP A 127 2.75 -4.24 1.27
C ASP A 127 1.44 -4.40 2.05
N LEU A 128 0.41 -4.91 1.39
CA LEU A 128 -0.93 -5.07 1.95
C LEU A 128 -1.10 -6.43 2.65
N GLY A 129 -0.10 -7.31 2.66
CA GLY A 129 -0.21 -8.61 3.32
C GLY A 129 -1.17 -9.57 2.61
N VAL A 130 -1.74 -10.50 3.38
CA VAL A 130 -2.65 -11.55 2.89
C VAL A 130 -3.98 -11.41 3.63
N ASP A 131 -5.08 -11.18 2.92
CA ASP A 131 -6.43 -11.39 3.47
C ASP A 131 -7.02 -12.75 3.02
N SER A 132 -7.88 -13.28 3.88
CA SER A 132 -8.86 -14.33 3.61
C SER A 132 -10.01 -13.91 2.70
N VAL A 133 -10.22 -12.61 2.52
CA VAL A 133 -11.14 -12.00 1.54
C VAL A 133 -10.33 -11.45 0.36
N LEU A 134 -10.92 -11.39 -0.83
CA LEU A 134 -10.26 -10.74 -1.96
C LEU A 134 -10.21 -9.24 -1.73
N ASP A 135 -9.01 -8.70 -1.58
CA ASP A 135 -8.81 -7.26 -1.48
C ASP A 135 -8.85 -6.61 -2.87
N ARG A 136 -9.64 -5.54 -2.99
CA ARG A 136 -9.47 -4.58 -4.09
C ARG A 136 -8.61 -3.44 -3.60
N VAL A 137 -7.56 -3.09 -4.33
CA VAL A 137 -6.78 -1.88 -4.03
C VAL A 137 -7.39 -0.68 -4.75
N ILE A 138 -7.74 0.37 -4.01
CA ILE A 138 -8.31 1.61 -4.54
C ILE A 138 -7.34 2.77 -4.33
N PHE A 139 -6.82 3.32 -5.43
CA PHE A 139 -6.04 4.56 -5.41
C PHE A 139 -6.97 5.79 -5.52
N ALA A 140 -7.42 6.34 -4.39
CA ALA A 140 -8.33 7.49 -4.40
C ALA A 140 -8.25 8.34 -3.14
N LYS A 141 -8.42 9.67 -3.28
CA LYS A 141 -8.50 10.62 -2.14
C LYS A 141 -9.68 10.39 -1.20
N SER A 142 -10.67 9.59 -1.60
CA SER A 142 -11.82 9.20 -0.78
C SER A 142 -12.51 8.00 -1.41
N ALA A 143 -12.45 6.85 -0.75
CA ALA A 143 -13.24 5.68 -1.06
C ALA A 143 -13.77 5.07 0.25
N ALA A 144 -14.96 4.46 0.20
CA ALA A 144 -15.44 3.66 1.31
C ALA A 144 -14.65 2.34 1.31
N LEU A 145 -14.08 1.98 2.46
CA LEU A 145 -13.28 0.76 2.61
C LEU A 145 -14.06 -0.46 2.13
N ASN A 146 -15.28 -0.70 2.62
CA ASN A 146 -16.15 -1.80 2.12
C ASN A 146 -15.43 -3.17 1.96
N GLY A 147 -14.42 -3.45 2.79
CA GLY A 147 -13.58 -4.64 2.65
C GLY A 147 -12.42 -4.51 1.65
N ASN A 148 -12.06 -3.29 1.25
CA ASN A 148 -11.02 -2.98 0.27
C ASN A 148 -9.98 -2.06 0.93
N ASP A 149 -8.73 -2.21 0.50
CA ASP A 149 -7.67 -1.28 0.84
C ASP A 149 -7.76 0.00 0.01
N VAL A 150 -7.53 1.12 0.66
CA VAL A 150 -7.53 2.44 0.05
C VAL A 150 -6.17 3.09 0.28
N ILE A 151 -5.44 3.31 -0.80
CA ILE A 151 -4.17 4.02 -0.77
C ILE A 151 -4.36 5.43 -1.31
N THR A 152 -3.97 6.41 -0.49
CA THR A 152 -3.93 7.82 -0.84
C THR A 152 -2.48 8.32 -0.76
N GLY A 153 -2.14 9.36 -1.52
CA GLY A 153 -0.76 9.85 -1.59
C GLY A 153 0.14 9.09 -2.56
N PHE A 154 -0.29 7.95 -3.11
CA PHE A 154 0.48 7.17 -4.08
C PHE A 154 0.86 7.99 -5.32
N THR A 155 2.17 8.15 -5.52
CA THR A 155 2.79 8.93 -6.59
C THR A 155 3.39 8.00 -7.63
N THR A 156 2.77 8.01 -8.80
CA THR A 156 3.12 7.17 -9.95
C THR A 156 4.60 7.30 -10.35
N GLY A 157 5.33 6.19 -10.42
CA GLY A 157 6.75 6.18 -10.81
C GLY A 157 7.72 6.62 -9.72
N ILE A 158 7.22 6.91 -8.52
CA ILE A 158 8.01 7.14 -7.32
C ILE A 158 7.70 6.06 -6.29
N ASP A 159 6.42 5.87 -5.95
CA ASP A 159 5.97 4.85 -5.00
C ASP A 159 5.82 3.47 -5.63
N LYS A 160 5.85 2.46 -4.76
CA LYS A 160 5.81 1.03 -5.08
C LYS A 160 4.74 0.32 -4.25
N LEU A 161 4.04 -0.61 -4.89
CA LEU A 161 3.16 -1.57 -4.24
C LEU A 161 3.78 -2.96 -4.39
N ASP A 162 3.96 -3.69 -3.30
CA ASP A 162 4.41 -5.07 -3.27
C ASP A 162 3.18 -6.00 -3.25
N LEU A 163 3.10 -6.91 -4.23
CA LEU A 163 2.00 -7.87 -4.37
C LEU A 163 2.42 -9.29 -3.94
N ASN A 164 3.63 -9.50 -3.44
CA ASN A 164 4.14 -10.84 -3.09
C ASN A 164 3.31 -11.52 -1.99
N ALA A 165 2.85 -10.76 -1.00
CA ALA A 165 1.96 -11.30 0.02
C ALA A 165 0.59 -11.67 -0.58
N MET A 166 0.04 -10.83 -1.46
CA MET A 166 -1.27 -11.04 -2.10
C MET A 166 -1.30 -12.24 -3.07
N THR A 167 -0.16 -12.66 -3.62
CA THR A 167 -0.06 -13.68 -4.69
C THR A 167 0.02 -15.14 -4.21
N SER A 168 -0.01 -15.40 -2.89
CA SER A 168 0.01 -16.78 -2.36
C SER A 168 -1.30 -17.58 -2.62
N GLN A 169 -2.29 -17.01 -3.33
CA GLN A 169 -3.61 -17.59 -3.57
C GLN A 169 -4.02 -17.63 -5.07
N HIS A 170 -3.50 -18.59 -5.87
CA HIS A 170 -4.10 -19.13 -7.13
C HIS A 170 -3.27 -19.03 -8.44
N ALA A 171 -3.47 -20.05 -9.29
CA ALA A 171 -2.61 -20.44 -10.42
C ALA A 171 -2.96 -19.80 -11.78
N ALA A 172 -1.92 -19.54 -12.58
CA ALA A 172 -1.90 -18.84 -13.86
C ALA A 172 -2.54 -19.59 -15.05
N THR A 173 -3.22 -18.87 -15.93
CA THR A 173 -3.39 -19.27 -17.35
C THR A 173 -3.15 -18.04 -18.24
N LEU A 174 -2.13 -18.15 -19.09
CA LEU A 174 -1.65 -17.11 -20.02
C LEU A 174 -2.65 -16.88 -21.16
N VAL A 175 -2.99 -15.62 -21.48
CA VAL A 175 -3.81 -15.29 -22.64
C VAL A 175 -2.91 -15.09 -23.87
N GLN A 176 -3.05 -15.95 -24.89
CA GLN A 176 -2.47 -15.73 -26.21
C GLN A 176 -3.58 -15.47 -27.25
N GLY A 177 -3.55 -14.29 -27.86
CA GLY A 177 -4.32 -13.91 -29.06
C GLY A 177 -5.73 -13.36 -28.82
N ASN A 178 -6.02 -12.20 -29.43
CA ASN A 178 -7.34 -11.56 -29.56
C ASN A 178 -7.90 -10.99 -28.23
N LEU A 179 -7.09 -10.19 -27.53
CA LEU A 179 -7.48 -9.53 -26.28
C LEU A 179 -8.66 -8.56 -26.52
N THR A 180 -9.83 -8.89 -25.97
CA THR A 180 -10.97 -7.97 -25.93
C THR A 180 -10.87 -7.07 -24.71
N VAL A 181 -10.68 -5.77 -24.94
CA VAL A 181 -10.56 -4.78 -23.86
C VAL A 181 -11.94 -4.24 -23.49
N HIS A 182 -12.26 -4.29 -22.20
CA HIS A 182 -13.48 -3.80 -21.58
C HIS A 182 -13.14 -2.67 -20.60
N ALA A 183 -14.05 -1.71 -20.49
CA ALA A 183 -13.92 -0.60 -19.54
C ALA A 183 -13.84 -1.11 -18.10
N GLY A 184 -12.91 -0.57 -17.32
CA GLY A 184 -12.73 -0.87 -15.89
C GLY A 184 -11.91 -2.12 -15.59
N ASN A 185 -11.53 -2.90 -16.60
CA ASN A 185 -10.74 -4.12 -16.41
C ASN A 185 -9.24 -3.83 -16.38
N VAL A 186 -8.49 -4.75 -15.74
CA VAL A 186 -7.04 -4.79 -15.76
C VAL A 186 -6.58 -6.03 -16.51
N TYR A 187 -5.60 -5.85 -17.39
CA TYR A 187 -5.11 -6.88 -18.28
C TYR A 187 -3.62 -7.11 -18.08
N PHE A 188 -3.25 -8.36 -17.83
CA PHE A 188 -1.86 -8.77 -17.71
C PHE A 188 -1.30 -9.18 -19.07
N LEU A 189 -0.25 -8.50 -19.49
CA LEU A 189 0.53 -8.88 -20.66
C LEU A 189 1.83 -9.54 -20.19
N ALA A 190 1.92 -10.83 -20.45
CA ALA A 190 3.16 -11.55 -20.29
C ALA A 190 3.96 -11.47 -21.58
N SER A 191 4.81 -10.46 -21.70
CA SER A 191 5.87 -10.47 -22.70
C SER A 191 7.19 -10.16 -22.01
N GLY A 192 8.24 -10.92 -22.37
CA GLY A 192 9.61 -10.68 -21.89
C GLY A 192 10.18 -9.42 -22.53
N LEU A 193 9.64 -8.27 -22.16
CA LEU A 193 10.13 -6.97 -22.58
C LEU A 193 11.37 -6.64 -21.77
N SER A 194 12.39 -6.11 -22.44
CA SER A 194 13.63 -5.69 -21.79
C SER A 194 13.35 -4.59 -20.75
N SER A 195 14.12 -4.62 -19.66
CA SER A 195 14.26 -3.75 -18.45
C SER A 195 14.00 -2.23 -18.50
N ALA A 196 13.43 -1.70 -19.57
CA ALA A 196 13.06 -0.29 -19.72
C ALA A 196 11.88 -0.14 -20.68
N ALA A 197 10.82 -0.93 -20.50
CA ALA A 197 9.62 -0.77 -21.33
C ALA A 197 8.98 0.60 -21.04
N ASP A 198 9.14 1.55 -21.96
CA ASP A 198 8.41 2.81 -21.96
C ASP A 198 6.99 2.62 -22.53
N SER A 199 6.18 3.68 -22.52
CA SER A 199 4.82 3.68 -23.07
C SER A 199 4.75 3.20 -24.53
N ALA A 200 5.79 3.44 -25.34
CA ALA A 200 5.84 2.98 -26.72
C ALA A 200 6.09 1.47 -26.82
N VAL A 201 6.95 0.91 -25.96
CA VAL A 201 7.20 -0.54 -25.89
C VAL A 201 5.98 -1.29 -25.34
N ALA A 202 5.31 -0.74 -24.33
CA ALA A 202 4.10 -1.32 -23.74
C ALA A 202 2.90 -1.29 -24.72
N SER A 203 2.69 -0.17 -25.43
CA SER A 203 1.65 -0.08 -26.46
C SER A 203 1.95 -0.96 -27.67
N ALA A 204 3.22 -1.14 -28.05
CA ALA A 204 3.61 -2.10 -29.08
C ALA A 204 3.28 -3.55 -28.69
N ALA A 205 3.54 -3.94 -27.43
CA ALA A 205 3.19 -5.28 -26.94
C ALA A 205 1.66 -5.53 -26.93
N LEU A 206 0.85 -4.50 -26.63
CA LEU A 206 -0.62 -4.58 -26.75
C LEU A 206 -1.10 -4.75 -28.18
N ILE A 207 -0.50 -4.01 -29.10
CA ILE A 207 -0.78 -4.10 -30.53
C ILE A 207 -0.41 -5.49 -31.04
N GLU A 208 0.75 -6.03 -30.64
CA GLU A 208 1.20 -7.38 -30.98
C GLU A 208 0.27 -8.46 -30.40
N ALA A 209 -0.29 -8.24 -29.20
CA ALA A 209 -1.30 -9.10 -28.58
C ALA A 209 -2.69 -9.03 -29.26
N GLY A 210 -2.89 -8.13 -30.24
CA GLY A 210 -4.15 -7.96 -30.95
C GLY A 210 -5.26 -7.37 -30.09
N ALA A 211 -4.91 -6.47 -29.16
CA ALA A 211 -5.87 -5.80 -28.29
C ALA A 211 -6.86 -4.95 -29.10
N HIS A 212 -8.14 -5.26 -28.97
CA HIS A 212 -9.21 -4.52 -29.64
C HIS A 212 -10.34 -4.20 -28.66
N TRP A 213 -10.89 -2.99 -28.81
CA TRP A 213 -11.96 -2.50 -27.98
C TRP A 213 -13.31 -2.80 -28.63
N THR A 214 -14.23 -3.50 -27.94
CA THR A 214 -15.48 -3.97 -28.57
C THR A 214 -16.71 -3.10 -28.30
N ASN A 215 -16.65 -2.06 -27.45
CA ASN A 215 -17.82 -1.17 -27.20
C ASN A 215 -17.53 0.12 -26.40
N GLY A 216 -16.44 0.84 -26.69
CA GLY A 216 -15.95 1.93 -25.84
C GLY A 216 -16.59 3.27 -26.12
N GLN A 217 -17.05 3.93 -25.07
CA GLN A 217 -17.35 5.36 -25.15
C GLN A 217 -16.03 6.12 -24.96
N ALA A 218 -15.86 7.23 -25.69
CA ALA A 218 -14.72 8.10 -25.46
C ALA A 218 -14.64 8.48 -23.96
N GLY A 219 -13.46 8.35 -23.37
CA GLY A 219 -13.21 8.60 -21.94
C GLY A 219 -13.32 7.38 -21.03
N THR A 220 -13.67 6.19 -21.53
CA THR A 220 -13.59 4.96 -20.71
C THR A 220 -12.15 4.52 -20.48
N VAL A 221 -11.87 3.98 -19.30
CA VAL A 221 -10.52 3.64 -18.84
C VAL A 221 -10.33 2.12 -18.79
N ALA A 222 -9.15 1.64 -19.15
CA ALA A 222 -8.66 0.30 -18.82
C ALA A 222 -7.21 0.40 -18.32
N PHE A 223 -6.75 -0.63 -17.61
CA PHE A 223 -5.35 -0.71 -17.19
C PHE A 223 -4.66 -1.95 -17.74
N PHE A 224 -3.37 -1.80 -18.01
CA PHE A 224 -2.52 -2.84 -18.54
C PHE A 224 -1.32 -2.98 -17.63
N VAL A 225 -1.09 -4.20 -17.17
CA VAL A 225 0.12 -4.52 -16.42
C VAL A 225 1.05 -5.24 -17.37
N VAL A 226 2.19 -4.62 -17.60
CA VAL A 226 3.21 -5.09 -18.54
C VAL A 226 4.39 -5.54 -17.71
N ALA A 227 4.59 -6.86 -17.66
CA ALA A 227 5.73 -7.44 -16.96
C ALA A 227 7.02 -7.17 -17.76
N ASP A 228 8.08 -6.79 -17.08
CA ASP A 228 9.46 -6.81 -17.56
C ASP A 228 10.32 -7.80 -16.73
N ASP A 229 11.60 -7.88 -17.04
CA ASP A 229 12.55 -8.82 -16.42
C ASP A 229 12.83 -8.55 -14.93
N ASN A 230 12.35 -7.44 -14.36
CA ASN A 230 12.61 -7.08 -12.97
C ASN A 230 11.46 -6.33 -12.25
N SER A 231 10.45 -5.85 -12.96
CA SER A 231 9.34 -5.03 -12.49
C SER A 231 8.11 -5.18 -13.41
N SER A 232 6.95 -4.67 -13.02
CA SER A 232 5.80 -4.54 -13.92
C SER A 232 5.31 -3.12 -13.96
N ALA A 233 5.21 -2.57 -15.16
CA ALA A 233 4.65 -1.25 -15.35
C ALA A 233 3.12 -1.34 -15.48
N VAL A 234 2.41 -0.56 -14.66
CA VAL A 234 0.96 -0.37 -14.78
C VAL A 234 0.73 0.81 -15.70
N TYR A 235 0.01 0.58 -16.78
CA TYR A 235 -0.35 1.58 -17.77
C TYR A 235 -1.85 1.81 -17.74
N GLN A 236 -2.25 3.07 -17.82
CA GLN A 236 -3.63 3.47 -18.07
C GLN A 236 -3.82 3.77 -19.56
N TYR A 237 -4.91 3.27 -20.11
CA TYR A 237 -5.42 3.67 -21.41
C TYR A 237 -6.77 4.35 -21.25
N ILE A 238 -6.98 5.45 -21.98
CA ILE A 238 -8.25 6.16 -22.07
C ILE A 238 -8.73 6.09 -23.51
N GLU A 239 -9.89 5.49 -23.74
CA GLU A 239 -10.46 5.31 -25.08
C GLU A 239 -10.76 6.67 -25.74
N ALA A 240 -10.24 6.89 -26.95
CA ALA A 240 -10.42 8.13 -27.69
C ALA A 240 -11.71 8.18 -28.55
N GLY A 241 -12.46 7.07 -28.63
CA GLY A 241 -13.75 6.98 -29.33
C GLY A 241 -13.69 6.31 -30.71
N GLY A 242 -12.67 5.46 -30.96
CA GLY A 242 -12.62 4.61 -32.15
C GLY A 242 -11.21 4.26 -32.66
N ALA A 243 -11.07 2.97 -33.06
CA ALA A 243 -9.97 2.30 -33.77
C ALA A 243 -8.88 1.56 -32.96
N GLY A 244 -9.10 1.32 -31.66
CA GLY A 244 -8.21 0.49 -30.85
C GLY A 244 -6.97 1.23 -30.36
N ILE A 245 -6.16 0.56 -29.53
CA ILE A 245 -5.00 1.16 -28.87
C ILE A 245 -3.90 1.44 -29.91
N THR A 246 -3.45 2.69 -30.01
CA THR A 246 -2.34 3.10 -30.87
C THR A 246 -1.05 3.37 -30.07
N LEU A 247 0.07 3.48 -30.78
CA LEU A 247 1.39 3.60 -30.13
C LEU A 247 1.49 4.89 -29.31
N GLY A 248 1.87 4.77 -28.04
CA GLY A 248 2.09 5.91 -27.14
C GLY A 248 0.82 6.46 -26.46
N GLU A 249 -0.34 5.81 -26.61
CA GLU A 249 -1.58 6.20 -25.92
C GLU A 249 -1.69 5.70 -24.48
N LEU A 250 -0.73 4.89 -24.04
CA LEU A 250 -0.64 4.46 -22.66
C LEU A 250 0.01 5.52 -21.80
N THR A 251 -0.60 5.81 -20.66
CA THR A 251 0.01 6.65 -19.62
C THR A 251 0.57 5.72 -18.54
N LEU A 252 1.87 5.80 -18.26
CA LEU A 252 2.48 5.06 -17.16
C LEU A 252 1.89 5.56 -15.83
N MET A 253 1.26 4.65 -15.10
CA MET A 253 0.69 4.89 -13.76
C MET A 253 1.62 4.43 -12.65
N GLY A 254 2.65 3.66 -12.95
CA GLY A 254 3.62 3.27 -11.94
C GLY A 254 4.29 1.95 -12.27
N THR A 255 5.19 1.55 -11.39
CA THR A 255 5.96 0.31 -11.50
C THR A 255 5.78 -0.49 -10.22
N VAL A 256 5.48 -1.77 -10.37
CA VAL A 256 5.43 -2.79 -9.31
C VAL A 256 6.78 -3.50 -9.32
N ASP A 257 7.46 -3.64 -8.19
CA ASP A 257 8.85 -4.16 -8.15
C ASP A 257 8.95 -5.70 -8.34
N HIS A 258 7.97 -6.29 -9.05
CA HIS A 258 7.96 -7.71 -9.39
C HIS A 258 7.15 -7.97 -10.68
N ALA A 259 7.43 -9.09 -11.35
CA ALA A 259 6.65 -9.57 -12.49
C ALA A 259 5.24 -9.95 -12.01
N VAL A 260 4.24 -9.16 -12.39
CA VAL A 260 2.86 -9.36 -11.99
C VAL A 260 2.22 -10.31 -12.99
N SER A 261 1.88 -11.50 -12.50
CA SER A 261 1.29 -12.58 -13.28
C SER A 261 -0.23 -12.42 -13.37
N THR A 262 -0.85 -13.11 -14.34
CA THR A 262 -2.31 -13.18 -14.53
C THR A 262 -3.12 -13.60 -13.29
N GLY A 263 -2.47 -14.12 -12.24
CA GLY A 263 -3.10 -14.52 -10.98
C GLY A 263 -3.07 -13.46 -9.89
N ASP A 264 -2.44 -12.30 -10.12
CA ASP A 264 -2.03 -11.39 -9.06
C ASP A 264 -3.04 -10.27 -8.77
N LEU A 265 -4.04 -10.07 -9.64
CA LEU A 265 -5.19 -9.19 -9.38
C LEU A 265 -6.47 -9.88 -9.88
N ALA A 266 -7.33 -10.28 -8.95
CA ALA A 266 -8.67 -10.78 -9.24
C ALA A 266 -9.70 -9.65 -9.07
N PHE A 267 -10.62 -9.50 -10.02
CA PHE A 267 -11.77 -8.58 -9.96
C PHE A 267 -13.05 -9.30 -9.57
#